data_AF-F3MBS2-F1
#
_entry.id   AF-F3MBS2-F1
#
_cell.length_a   1.000
_cell.length_b   1.000
_cell.length_c   1.000
_cell.angle_alpha   90.00
_cell.angle_beta   90.00
_cell.angle_gamma   90.00
#
_symmetry.space_group_name_H-M   'P 1'
#
loop_
_entity.id
_entity.type
_entity.pdbx_description
1 polymer ?
#
loop_
_entity_poly.entity_id
_entity_poly.type
_entity_poly.pdbx_seq_one_letter_code
_entity_poly.pdbx_strand_id
1 'polypeptide(L)' 'MKRLFTISIWIVIVTYLLLLMIGWSRGTLSIRWIIFMSVITILIIAILYGLTKLIRYLDRKLYKELKRMMK' A
#
# COMPACT_ATOMS: atom_id res chain seq x y z
N MET A 1 -9.72 10.72 1.18
CA MET A 1 -9.22 9.35 0.98
C MET A 1 -8.08 9.23 -0.04
N LYS A 2 -8.27 9.56 -1.33
CA LYS A 2 -7.22 9.36 -2.36
C LYS A 2 -5.88 10.01 -1.99
N ARG A 3 -5.89 11.27 -1.54
CA ARG A 3 -4.68 12.04 -1.18
C ARG A 3 -3.91 11.43 0.00
N LEU A 4 -4.61 11.07 1.09
CA LEU A 4 -4.00 10.40 2.24
C LEU A 4 -3.42 9.04 1.87
N PHE A 5 -4.10 8.28 1.01
CA PHE A 5 -3.61 7.00 0.51
C PHE A 5 -2.32 7.15 -0.30
N THR A 6 -2.25 8.17 -1.16
CA THR A 6 -1.02 8.49 -1.92
C THR A 6 0.12 8.90 -1.01
N ILE A 7 -0.16 9.69 0.05
CA ILE A 7 0.84 10.10 1.04
C ILE A 7 1.35 8.88 1.82
N SER A 8 0.47 7.97 2.25
CA SER A 8 0.86 6.73 2.94
C SER A 8 1.74 5.84 2.05
N ILE A 9 1.41 5.70 0.76
CA ILE A 9 2.25 4.95 -0.20
C ILE A 9 3.62 5.61 -0.32
N TRP A 10 3.68 6.93 -0.45
CA TRP A 10 4.94 7.67 -0.54
C TRP A 10 5.82 7.49 0.70
N ILE A 11 5.23 7.53 1.90
CA ILE A 11 5.94 7.27 3.15
C ILE A 11 6.56 5.87 3.14
N VAL A 12 5.79 4.84 2.76
CA VAL A 12 6.29 3.46 2.68
C VAL A 12 7.47 3.35 1.71
N ILE A 13 7.37 3.97 0.53
CA ILE A 13 8.43 3.95 -0.48
C ILE A 13 9.71 4.62 0.03
N VAL A 14 9.59 5.81 0.62
CA VAL A 14 10.75 6.56 1.15
C VAL A 14 11.43 5.79 2.29
N THR A 15 10.63 5.21 3.19
CA THR A 15 11.16 4.44 4.33
C THR A 15 11.89 3.18 3.84
N TYR A 16 11.33 2.51 2.83
CA TYR A 16 11.96 1.35 2.19
C TYR A 16 13.30 1.70 1.53
N LEU A 17 13.36 2.81 0.80
CA LEU A 17 14.60 3.31 0.18
C LEU A 17 15.68 3.61 1.23
N LEU A 18 15.33 4.22 2.36
CA LEU A 18 16.27 4.49 3.44
C LEU A 18 16.83 3.20 4.05
N LEU A 19 15.97 2.21 4.33
CA LEU A 19 16.39 0.91 4.84
C LEU A 19 17.32 0.18 3.86
N LEU A 20 17.04 0.26 2.55
CA LEU A 20 17.91 -0.27 1.51
C LEU A 20 19.28 0.41 1.50
N MET A 21 19.34 1.74 1.57
CA MET A 21 20.61 2.47 1.60
C MET A 21 21.46 2.12 2.83
N ILE A 22 20.83 2.03 4.01
CA ILE A 22 21.51 1.65 5.27
C ILE A 22 22.04 0.21 5.17
N GLY A 23 21.23 -0.69 4.65
CA GLY A 23 21.58 -2.09 4.52
C GLY A 23 22.65 -2.37 3.47
N TRP A 24 22.65 -1.61 2.38
CA TRP A 24 23.72 -1.63 1.39
C TRP A 24 25.02 -1.08 1.94
N SER A 25 25.00 0.03 2.69
CA SER A 25 26.22 0.63 3.26
C SER A 25 26.91 -0.26 4.29
N ARG A 26 26.15 -1.11 4.98
CA ARG A 26 26.68 -2.10 5.93
C ARG A 26 27.18 -3.38 5.27
N GLY A 27 27.05 -3.53 3.94
CA GLY A 27 27.45 -4.73 3.20
C GLY A 27 26.65 -5.99 3.56
N THR A 28 25.59 -5.86 4.37
CA THR A 28 24.77 -6.98 4.86
C THR A 28 23.71 -7.41 3.86
N LEU A 29 23.43 -6.59 2.84
CA LEU A 29 22.38 -6.84 1.86
C LEU A 29 22.94 -7.25 0.50
N SER A 30 22.65 -8.50 0.13
CA SER A 30 22.87 -9.01 -1.22
C SER A 30 21.85 -8.44 -2.21
N ILE A 31 22.28 -8.17 -3.44
CA ILE A 31 21.44 -7.67 -4.54
C ILE A 31 20.17 -8.51 -4.74
N ARG A 32 20.26 -9.85 -4.57
CA ARG A 32 19.09 -10.74 -4.65
C ARG A 32 18.01 -10.40 -3.62
N TRP A 33 18.41 -10.10 -2.38
CA TRP A 33 17.48 -9.75 -1.31
C TRP A 33 16.80 -8.41 -1.55
N ILE A 34 17.51 -7.46 -2.16
CA ILE A 34 16.98 -6.15 -2.54
C ILE A 34 15.87 -6.30 -3.58
N ILE A 35 16.14 -7.07 -4.64
CA ILE A 35 15.16 -7.35 -5.68
C ILE A 35 13.94 -8.05 -5.08
N PHE A 36 14.14 -9.08 -4.24
CA PHE A 36 13.05 -9.83 -3.63
C PHE A 36 12.17 -8.96 -2.73
N MET A 37 12.78 -8.14 -1.87
CA MET A 37 12.07 -7.20 -1.01
C MET A 37 11.33 -6.12 -1.82
N SER A 38 11.90 -5.68 -2.94
CA SER A 38 11.27 -4.66 -3.81
C SER A 38 10.00 -5.21 -4.44
N VAL A 39 10.06 -6.44 -4.96
CA VAL A 39 8.90 -7.13 -5.55
C VAL A 39 7.80 -7.33 -4.51
N ILE A 40 8.14 -7.78 -3.30
CA ILE A 40 7.17 -7.94 -2.21
C ILE A 40 6.49 -6.60 -1.87
N THR A 41 7.27 -5.52 -1.77
CA THR A 41 6.74 -4.19 -1.44
C THR A 41 5.77 -3.69 -2.50
N ILE A 42 6.10 -3.87 -3.80
CA ILE A 42 5.20 -3.53 -4.90
C ILE A 42 3.92 -4.37 -4.84
N LEU A 43 4.03 -5.67 -4.55
CA LEU A 43 2.89 -6.58 -4.45
C LEU A 43 1.93 -6.14 -3.32
N ILE A 44 2.47 -5.78 -2.15
CA ILE A 44 1.70 -5.29 -1.01
C ILE A 44 0.96 -4.00 -1.37
N ILE A 45 1.64 -3.05 -2.02
CA ILE A 45 1.02 -1.79 -2.45
C ILE A 45 -0.12 -2.05 -3.46
N ALA A 46 0.09 -2.97 -4.40
CA ALA A 46 -0.94 -3.34 -5.38
C ALA A 46 -2.18 -3.97 -4.71
N ILE A 47 -1.97 -4.87 -3.75
CA ILE A 47 -3.05 -5.49 -2.97
C ILE A 47 -3.81 -4.43 -2.18
N LEU A 48 -3.10 -3.56 -1.43
CA LEU A 48 -3.70 -2.47 -0.66
C LEU A 48 -4.52 -1.53 -1.54
N TYR A 49 -4.01 -1.20 -2.72
CA TYR A 49 -4.73 -0.34 -3.67
C TYR A 49 -6.01 -1.00 -4.19
N GLY A 50 -5.94 -2.30 -4.53
CA GLY A 50 -7.10 -3.10 -4.93
C GLY A 50 -8.15 -3.21 -3.82
N LEU A 51 -7.71 -3.51 -2.60
CA LEU A 51 -8.56 -3.65 -1.42
C LEU A 51 -9.32 -2.35 -1.12
N THR A 52 -8.63 -1.22 -1.22
CA THR A 52 -9.23 0.10 -0.97
C THR A 52 -10.33 0.44 -1.97
N LYS A 53 -10.18 0.01 -3.24
CA LYS A 53 -11.23 0.14 -4.25
C LYS A 53 -12.44 -0.72 -3.91
N LEU A 54 -12.19 -1.93 -3.40
CA LEU A 54 -13.22 -2.89 -3.00
C LEU A 54 -14.02 -2.40 -1.78
N ILE A 55 -13.33 -1.87 -0.76
CA ILE A 55 -13.94 -1.24 0.41
C ILE A 55 -14.84 -0.07 -0.02
N ARG A 56 -14.37 0.83 -0.90
CA ARG A 56 -15.21 1.93 -1.40
C ARG A 56 -16.45 1.44 -2.16
N TYR A 57 -16.37 0.31 -2.85
CA TYR A 57 -17.50 -0.25 -3.57
C TYR A 57 -18.55 -0.81 -2.61
N LEU A 58 -18.09 -1.57 -1.61
CA LEU A 58 -18.93 -2.09 -0.52
C LEU A 58 -19.59 -0.96 0.26
N ASP A 59 -18.83 0.06 0.66
CA ASP A 59 -19.32 1.22 1.40
C ASP A 59 -20.43 1.94 0.64
N ARG A 60 -20.25 2.14 -0.67
CA ARG A 60 -21.26 2.77 -1.52
C ARG A 60 -22.52 1.91 -1.70
N LYS A 61 -22.39 0.59 -1.70
CA LYS A 61 -23.52 -0.34 -1.77
C LYS A 61 -24.29 -0.35 -0.45
N LEU A 62 -23.59 -0.51 0.66
CA LEU A 62 -24.13 -0.47 2.02
C LEU A 62 -24.83 0.86 2.30
N TYR A 63 -24.23 1.99 1.92
CA TYR A 63 -24.85 3.31 2.11
C TYR A 63 -26.16 3.46 1.32
N LYS A 64 -26.26 2.88 0.13
CA LYS A 64 -27.51 2.87 -0.66
C LYS A 64 -28.57 1.96 -0.05
N GLU A 65 -28.18 0.80 0.47
CA GLU A 65 -29.10 -0.12 1.17
C GLU A 65 -29.62 0.52 2.46
N LEU A 66 -28.74 1.12 3.27
CA LEU A 66 -29.12 1.81 4.50
C LEU A 66 -30.10 2.96 4.22
N LYS A 67 -29.83 3.77 3.19
CA LYS A 67 -30.72 4.87 2.78
C LYS A 67 -32.09 4.39 2.29
N ARG A 68 -32.19 3.16 1.77
CA ARG A 68 -33.47 2.56 1.37
C ARG A 68 -34.27 2.01 2.54
N MET A 69 -33.62 1.50 3.59
CA MET A 69 -34.32 1.04 4.80
C MET A 69 -34.82 2.19 5.68
N MET A 70 -34.22 3.38 5.55
CA MET A 70 -34.62 4.58 6.30
C MET A 70 -35.82 5.33 5.70
N LYS A 71 -36.39 4.86 4.59
CA LYS A 71 -37.52 5.47 3.87
C LYS A 71 -38.71 4.53 3.91
#